data_AF-A0A7C6AZK9-F1
#
_entry.id   AF-A0A7C6AZK9-F1
#
_cell.length_a   1.000
_cell.length_b   1.000
_cell.length_c   1.000
_cell.angle_alpha   90.00
_cell.angle_beta   90.00
_cell.angle_gamma   90.00
#
_symmetry.space_group_name_H-M   'P 1'
#
loop_
_entity.id
_entity.type
_entity.pdbx_description
1 polymer ?
#
loop_
_entity_poly.entity_id
_entity_poly.type
_entity_poly.pdbx_seq_one_letter_code
_entity_poly.pdbx_strand_id
1 'polypeptide(L)'
;FISPYRIDRDRVRATMKPGDFIEIFVDAPLEVCEARDPKGLYKKARAGELKGFTGIDDPYEPPLHPEIRLDAANQSPEQLADVVIDYLRQKGIIPNDCRRE
;
A
#
# COMPACT_ATOMS: atom_id res chain seq x y z
N PHE A 1 -2.68 2.48 10.26
CA PHE A 1 -1.66 3.52 10.09
C PHE A 1 -1.22 3.51 8.63
N ILE A 2 -0.98 4.67 8.05
CA ILE A 2 -0.50 4.86 6.67
C ILE A 2 0.97 5.30 6.76
N SER A 3 1.80 4.94 5.79
CA SER A 3 3.20 5.35 5.68
C SER A 3 3.37 6.42 4.58
N PRO A 4 2.98 7.69 4.84
CA PRO A 4 2.93 8.71 3.80
C PRO A 4 4.29 9.21 3.34
N TYR A 5 5.27 9.28 4.25
CA TYR A 5 6.56 9.91 3.96
C TYR A 5 7.58 8.91 3.44
N ARG A 6 8.26 9.23 2.33
CA ARG A 6 9.32 8.38 1.77
C ARG A 6 10.46 8.16 2.77
N ILE A 7 10.86 9.23 3.47
CA ILE A 7 11.97 9.18 4.42
C ILE A 7 11.77 8.11 5.50
N ASP A 8 10.55 7.89 5.97
CA ASP A 8 10.28 6.89 6.99
C ASP A 8 10.30 5.47 6.41
N ARG A 9 9.81 5.29 5.18
CA ARG A 9 9.91 3.99 4.47
C ARG A 9 11.37 3.65 4.16
N ASP A 10 12.16 4.64 3.73
CA ASP A 10 13.60 4.49 3.46
C ASP A 10 14.38 4.17 4.73
N ARG A 11 14.03 4.80 5.87
CA ARG A 11 14.62 4.46 7.18
C ARG A 11 14.35 3.01 7.55
N VAL A 12 13.11 2.54 7.43
CA VAL A 12 12.77 1.14 7.73
C VAL A 12 13.51 0.19 6.78
N ARG A 13 13.53 0.49 5.47
CA ARG A 13 14.29 -0.28 4.48
C ARG A 13 15.77 -0.38 4.85
N ALA A 14 16.38 0.71 5.31
CA ALA A 14 17.78 0.76 5.71
C ALA A 14 18.13 -0.05 6.98
N THR A 15 17.14 -0.37 7.82
CA THR A 15 17.34 -1.24 9.00
C THR A 15 17.31 -2.73 8.68
N MET A 16 16.82 -3.10 7.51
CA MET A 16 16.66 -4.48 7.07
C MET A 16 17.85 -4.91 6.19
N LYS A 17 18.09 -6.22 6.09
CA LYS A 17 19.10 -6.72 5.15
C LYS A 17 18.59 -6.56 3.72
N PRO A 18 19.50 -6.43 2.73
CA PRO A 18 19.11 -6.44 1.33
C PRO A 18 18.26 -7.68 1.00
N GLY A 19 17.06 -7.47 0.46
CA GLY A 19 16.11 -8.53 0.10
C GLY A 19 15.07 -8.88 1.17
N ASP A 20 15.25 -8.43 2.43
CA ASP A 20 14.29 -8.70 3.51
C ASP A 20 13.13 -7.70 3.56
N PHE A 21 13.27 -6.55 2.88
CA PHE A 21 12.25 -5.52 2.78
C PHE A 21 11.66 -5.47 1.37
N ILE A 22 10.33 -5.49 1.28
CA ILE A 22 9.57 -5.39 0.04
C ILE A 22 8.55 -4.25 0.22
N GLU A 23 8.72 -3.18 -0.55
CA GLU A 23 7.79 -2.05 -0.59
C GLU A 23 6.68 -2.32 -1.60
N ILE A 24 5.45 -2.43 -1.10
CA ILE A 24 4.25 -2.61 -1.93
C ILE A 24 3.49 -1.29 -1.95
N PHE A 25 3.45 -0.65 -3.12
CA PHE A 25 2.65 0.55 -3.34
C PHE A 25 1.24 0.17 -3.77
N VAL A 26 0.28 0.34 -2.87
CA VAL A 26 -1.15 0.21 -3.17
C VAL A 26 -1.63 1.53 -3.77
N ASP A 27 -1.65 1.58 -5.11
CA ASP A 27 -1.95 2.78 -5.86
C ASP A 27 -3.45 2.85 -6.15
N ALA A 28 -4.12 3.81 -5.54
CA ALA A 28 -5.50 4.16 -5.83
C ALA A 28 -5.63 5.69 -5.81
N PRO A 29 -6.28 6.30 -6.82
CA PRO A 29 -6.58 7.72 -6.79
C PRO A 29 -7.35 8.12 -5.52
N LEU A 30 -7.11 9.33 -5.04
CA LEU A 30 -7.74 9.85 -3.82
C LEU A 30 -9.27 9.81 -3.94
N GLU A 31 -9.81 10.11 -5.12
CA GLU A 31 -11.24 10.13 -5.40
C GLU A 31 -11.87 8.74 -5.23
N VAL A 32 -11.15 7.68 -5.60
CA VAL A 32 -11.59 6.29 -5.40
C VAL A 32 -11.56 5.94 -3.91
N CYS A 33 -10.53 6.39 -3.19
CA CYS A 33 -10.40 6.21 -1.75
C CYS A 33 -11.53 6.94 -0.99
N GLU A 34 -11.82 8.19 -1.35
CA GLU A 34 -12.91 9.00 -0.80
C GLU A 34 -14.29 8.41 -1.14
N ALA A 35 -14.48 7.88 -2.35
CA ALA A 35 -15.76 7.27 -2.74
C ALA A 35 -16.06 5.99 -1.96
N ARG A 36 -15.03 5.17 -1.67
CA ARG A 36 -15.18 3.92 -0.90
C ARG A 36 -15.47 4.20 0.57
N ASP A 37 -14.87 5.28 1.14
CA ASP A 37 -14.88 5.72 2.56
C ASP A 37 -15.62 4.80 3.55
N PRO A 38 -15.15 3.56 3.76
CA PRO A 38 -15.92 2.54 4.48
C PRO A 38 -16.06 2.86 5.97
N LYS A 39 -15.27 3.83 6.47
CA LYS A 39 -15.22 4.25 7.87
C LYS A 39 -15.70 5.69 8.08
N GLY A 40 -16.11 6.40 7.03
CA GLY A 40 -16.52 7.80 7.13
C GLY A 40 -15.37 8.76 7.49
N LEU A 41 -14.12 8.33 7.34
CA LEU A 41 -12.95 9.08 7.80
C LEU A 41 -12.62 10.25 6.88
N TYR A 42 -12.75 10.06 5.56
CA TYR A 42 -12.58 11.13 4.60
C TYR A 42 -13.67 12.21 4.75
N LYS A 43 -14.93 11.80 5.00
CA LYS A 43 -16.02 12.73 5.29
C LYS A 43 -15.76 13.57 6.55
N LYS A 44 -15.30 12.94 7.64
CA LYS A 44 -14.97 13.63 8.90
C LYS A 44 -13.76 14.56 8.75
N ALA A 45 -12.75 14.17 7.98
CA ALA A 45 -11.61 15.02 7.67
C ALA A 45 -12.02 16.25 6.84
N ARG A 46 -12.86 16.08 5.81
CA ARG A 46 -13.42 17.20 5.02
C ARG A 46 -14.31 18.14 5.84
N ALA A 47 -15.01 17.61 6.85
CA ALA A 47 -15.80 18.40 7.79
C ALA A 47 -14.95 19.18 8.82
N GLY A 48 -13.62 18.99 8.82
CA GLY A 48 -12.71 19.63 9.78
C GLY A 48 -12.71 18.98 11.17
N GLU A 49 -13.35 17.82 11.33
CA GLU A 49 -13.45 17.08 12.59
C GLU A 49 -12.19 16.23 12.87
N LEU A 50 -11.40 15.93 11.83
CA LEU A 50 -10.14 15.20 11.90
C LEU A 50 -9.01 16.04 11.30
N LYS A 51 -8.05 16.46 12.14
CA LYS A 51 -6.82 17.14 11.72
C LYS A 51 -5.72 16.13 11.42
N GLY A 52 -4.89 16.39 10.40
CA GLY A 52 -3.73 15.54 10.07
C GLY A 52 -4.10 14.28 9.28
N PHE A 53 -5.10 14.39 8.40
CA PHE A 53 -5.51 13.27 7.56
C PHE A 53 -4.66 13.23 6.27
N THR A 54 -4.04 12.08 6.02
CA THR A 54 -3.16 11.85 4.86
C THR A 54 -3.95 11.86 3.57
N GLY A 55 -3.56 12.74 2.63
CA GLY A 55 -4.28 13.01 1.39
C GLY A 55 -5.21 14.23 1.43
N ILE A 56 -5.42 14.86 2.61
CA ILE A 56 -6.17 16.12 2.75
C ILE A 56 -5.28 17.20 3.37
N ASP A 57 -4.79 16.99 4.60
CA ASP A 57 -3.95 17.96 5.33
C ASP A 57 -2.46 17.58 5.31
N ASP A 58 -2.15 16.29 5.25
CA ASP A 58 -0.78 15.77 5.17
C ASP A 58 -0.52 15.12 3.80
N PRO A 59 0.67 15.34 3.19
CA PRO A 59 0.97 14.79 1.87
C PRO A 59 1.15 13.27 1.93
N TYR A 60 0.74 12.59 0.86
CA TYR A 60 1.18 11.23 0.59
C TYR A 60 2.29 11.28 -0.47
N GLU A 61 3.51 10.92 -0.10
CA GLU A 61 4.63 10.86 -1.03
C GLU A 61 4.71 9.46 -1.64
N PRO A 62 4.33 9.28 -2.93
CA PRO A 62 4.38 7.98 -3.56
C PRO A 62 5.83 7.47 -3.63
N PRO A 63 6.06 6.17 -3.44
CA PRO A 63 7.40 5.60 -3.54
C PRO A 63 7.94 5.70 -4.97
N LEU A 64 9.23 6.01 -5.10
CA LEU A 64 9.89 6.14 -6.40
C LEU A 64 10.25 4.79 -7.01
N HIS A 65 10.65 3.84 -6.16
CA HIS A 65 11.11 2.51 -6.56
C HIS A 65 10.48 1.42 -5.69
N PRO A 66 9.15 1.26 -5.69
CA PRO A 66 8.52 0.14 -5.00
C PRO A 66 8.86 -1.16 -5.73
N GLU A 67 9.03 -2.25 -4.99
CA GLU A 67 9.19 -3.58 -5.55
C GLU A 67 7.91 -4.06 -6.27
N ILE A 68 6.73 -3.69 -5.75
CA ILE A 68 5.43 -3.99 -6.36
C ILE A 68 4.57 -2.72 -6.36
N ARG A 69 3.94 -2.41 -7.50
CA ARG A 69 2.85 -1.42 -7.61
C ARG A 69 1.55 -2.16 -7.93
N LEU A 70 0.53 -1.94 -7.11
CA LEU A 70 -0.79 -2.57 -7.22
C LEU A 70 -1.81 -1.52 -7.69
N ASP A 71 -2.56 -1.81 -8.75
CA ASP A 71 -3.67 -0.95 -9.20
C ASP A 71 -4.93 -1.26 -8.40
N ALA A 72 -5.07 -0.61 -7.25
CA ALA A 72 -6.19 -0.80 -6.35
C ALA A 72 -7.47 -0.06 -6.78
N ALA A 73 -7.41 0.71 -7.88
CA ALA A 73 -8.59 1.33 -8.48
C ALA A 73 -9.37 0.31 -9.32
N ASN A 74 -8.66 -0.52 -10.09
CA ASN A 74 -9.27 -1.36 -11.13
C ASN A 74 -9.28 -2.87 -10.82
N GLN A 75 -8.54 -3.32 -9.81
CA GLN A 75 -8.42 -4.74 -9.47
C GLN A 75 -9.09 -5.07 -8.13
N SER A 76 -9.58 -6.30 -7.99
CA SER A 76 -10.13 -6.80 -6.74
C SER A 76 -9.03 -7.11 -5.73
N PRO A 77 -9.33 -7.10 -4.41
CA PRO A 77 -8.36 -7.48 -3.38
C PRO A 77 -7.73 -8.86 -3.61
N GLU A 78 -8.50 -9.83 -4.11
CA GLU A 78 -8.04 -11.18 -4.42
C GLU A 78 -7.01 -11.16 -5.56
N GLN A 79 -7.31 -10.43 -6.64
CA GLN A 79 -6.38 -10.28 -7.77
C GLN A 79 -5.08 -9.59 -7.35
N LEU A 80 -5.17 -8.58 -6.50
CA LEU A 80 -4.00 -7.88 -5.96
C LEU A 80 -3.19 -8.79 -5.04
N ALA A 81 -3.85 -9.61 -4.22
CA ALA A 81 -3.18 -10.58 -3.38
C ALA A 81 -2.42 -11.62 -4.22
N ASP A 82 -3.00 -12.11 -5.32
CA ASP A 82 -2.34 -13.04 -6.23
C ASP A 82 -1.03 -12.44 -6.81
N VAL A 83 -1.03 -11.15 -7.18
CA VAL A 83 0.19 -10.44 -7.63
C VAL A 83 1.29 -10.47 -6.57
N VAL A 84 0.93 -10.23 -5.30
CA VAL A 84 1.90 -10.25 -4.19
C VAL A 84 2.43 -11.67 -3.95
N ILE A 85 1.55 -12.67 -3.95
CA ILE A 85 1.91 -14.07 -3.76
C ILE A 85 2.85 -14.53 -4.88
N ASP A 86 2.56 -14.20 -6.12
CA ASP A 86 3.39 -14.58 -7.27
C ASP A 86 4.77 -13.90 -7.24
N TYR A 87 4.85 -12.64 -6.77
CA TYR A 87 6.14 -11.99 -6.53
C TYR A 87 6.96 -12.71 -5.45
N LEU A 88 6.34 -13.08 -4.33
CA LEU A 88 7.02 -13.80 -3.24
C LEU A 88 7.52 -15.18 -3.70
N ARG A 89 6.74 -15.88 -4.53
CA ARG A 89 7.12 -17.13 -5.20
C ARG A 89 8.32 -16.94 -6.11
N GLN A 90 8.29 -15.91 -6.97
CA GLN A 90 9.39 -15.60 -7.89
C GLN A 90 10.69 -15.27 -7.14
N LYS A 91 10.59 -14.64 -5.96
CA LYS A 91 11.73 -14.37 -5.08
C LYS A 91 12.17 -15.56 -4.24
N GLY A 92 11.45 -16.69 -4.29
CA GLY A 92 11.75 -17.88 -3.50
C GLY A 92 11.51 -17.71 -2.00
N ILE A 93 10.74 -16.69 -1.61
CA ILE A 93 10.41 -16.40 -0.20
C ILE A 93 9.35 -17.38 0.31
N ILE A 94 8.42 -17.75 -0.56
CA ILE A 94 7.40 -18.78 -0.28
C ILE A 94 7.51 -19.90 -1.32
N PRO A 95 7.17 -21.15 -0.97
CA PRO A 95 7.16 -22.26 -1.91
C PRO A 95 6.18 -22.01 -3.06
N ASN A 96 6.54 -22.49 -4.25
CA ASN A 96 5.66 -22.48 -5.43
C ASN A 96 4.42 -23.36 -5.25
N ASP A 97 4.44 -24.25 -4.26
CA ASP A 97 3.34 -25.16 -3.96
C ASP A 97 2.55 -24.71 -2.74
N CYS A 98 1.34 -24.25 -2.98
CA CYS A 98 0.25 -24.49 -2.05
C CYS A 98 -0.83 -25.17 -2.88
N ARG A 99 -0.89 -26.51 -2.84
CA ARG A 99 -2.04 -27.24 -3.38
C ARG A 99 -3.26 -26.69 -2.65
N ARG A 100 -4.12 -25.97 -3.38
CA ARG A 100 -5.50 -25.78 -2.95
C ARG A 100 -6.17 -27.14 -3.15
N GLU A 101 -6.16 -27.98 -2.11
CA GLU A 101 -7.09 -29.10 -1.98
C GLU A 101 -8.48 -28.56 -1.59
#